data_AF-A0A3A4PHM7-F1
#
_entry.id   AF-A0A3A4PHM7-F1
#
_cell.length_a   1.000
_cell.length_b   1.000
_cell.length_c   1.000
_cell.angle_alpha   90.00
_cell.angle_beta   90.00
_cell.angle_gamma   90.00
#
_symmetry.space_group_name_H-M   'P 1'
#
loop_
_entity.id
_entity.type
_entity.pdbx_description
1 polymer ?
#
loop_
_entity_poly.entity_id
_entity_poly.type
_entity_poly.pdbx_seq_one_letter_code
_entity_poly.pdbx_strand_id
1 'polypeptide(L)'
;MTDYNNVFIHETAVVDDHVEIGEGTKVWHFTHVMSGAKIGKKCSLGQNVNIAGRAVLGNNVKVQNNVSIYDEVILEDDVFCGPSMVFTNVINPRAHIIRKHEYMPTLVKRGASLGANSTIVCGVTIGEYAFVGAGAVVVKDVLPYALVVGVPARQTGWMCSCGMRLTFIGKTAICSDCGKQYEMKSEQEIQEIVPSDKPTHVPLLDLQAQYKTIRHEIEPAIREVCEKQMFILGPKVTELEQAIASYSQTKFAIGVSSGTDAILVALMGLDIGPGDEVITTPFTFFATAGCVSRLGARPVFVDIEPDTFNLDPGRIEEKITAKTKAILCVHLFGQCCDMSPLLTIASKHSLAVVEDAAQSIGAEWEGKRAGSIGDVGCFSFFPSKNLGAFGDGGMVVANREDLAERIHILRTHGSKPKYYHKIIGGNFRLDAIQAVVLAVKLRHLDDWTKKRQENAEDYNRLFTQAGLANGAVTLPAVKQSRHIFNQYTIRAKQRDELMHYLKDNKIGCEIYYPVPMHLQECFASLGYHKGDFPNAELAAEEALSLPIYPEISSAQKELVVQKIKEFYER
;
A
#
# COMPACT_ATOMS: atom_id res chain seq x y z
N MET A 1 -17.60 -41.63 -12.17
CA MET A 1 -16.67 -40.63 -11.61
C MET A 1 -17.27 -40.16 -10.30
N THR A 2 -16.82 -40.72 -9.18
CA THR A 2 -17.27 -40.37 -7.84
C THR A 2 -16.46 -39.17 -7.37
N ASP A 3 -17.13 -38.03 -7.26
CA ASP A 3 -16.58 -36.72 -6.90
C ASP A 3 -16.32 -36.68 -5.38
N TYR A 4 -15.13 -37.11 -4.96
CA TYR A 4 -14.65 -36.96 -3.58
C TYR A 4 -13.77 -35.71 -3.50
N ASN A 5 -14.25 -34.65 -2.85
CA ASN A 5 -13.46 -33.52 -2.33
C ASN A 5 -12.33 -32.98 -3.24
N ASN A 6 -12.58 -32.80 -4.54
CA ASN A 6 -11.60 -32.22 -5.46
C ASN A 6 -10.27 -33.01 -5.51
N VAL A 7 -10.30 -34.32 -5.21
CA VAL A 7 -9.16 -35.24 -5.29
C VAL A 7 -9.13 -35.85 -6.69
N PHE A 8 -7.95 -35.83 -7.33
CA PHE A 8 -7.76 -36.50 -8.61
C PHE A 8 -7.20 -37.90 -8.38
N ILE A 9 -7.89 -38.93 -8.86
CA ILE A 9 -7.41 -40.32 -8.86
C ILE A 9 -7.43 -40.82 -10.30
N HIS A 10 -6.26 -41.21 -10.82
CA HIS A 10 -6.15 -41.76 -12.15
C HIS A 10 -6.88 -43.11 -12.26
N GLU A 11 -7.48 -43.42 -13.41
CA GLU A 11 -8.27 -44.66 -13.61
C GLU A 11 -7.48 -45.95 -13.43
N THR A 12 -6.15 -45.87 -13.55
CA THR A 12 -5.23 -47.00 -13.36
C THR A 12 -4.57 -47.04 -11.97
N ALA A 13 -4.93 -46.12 -11.07
CA ALA A 13 -4.50 -46.16 -9.68
C ALA A 13 -5.43 -47.09 -8.87
N VAL A 14 -4.88 -47.73 -7.85
CA VAL A 14 -5.61 -48.57 -6.90
C VAL A 14 -5.61 -47.86 -5.56
N VAL A 15 -6.78 -47.54 -5.03
CA VAL A 15 -6.95 -46.98 -3.68
C VAL A 15 -7.89 -47.90 -2.93
N ASP A 16 -7.38 -48.54 -1.88
CA ASP A 16 -8.16 -49.46 -1.05
C ASP A 16 -9.23 -48.71 -0.24
N ASP A 17 -10.18 -49.46 0.33
CA ASP A 17 -11.15 -48.90 1.28
C ASP A 17 -10.47 -48.39 2.57
N HIS A 18 -11.09 -47.41 3.23
CA HIS A 18 -10.61 -46.81 4.49
C HIS A 18 -9.27 -46.05 4.40
N VAL A 19 -9.07 -45.32 3.30
CA VAL A 19 -7.95 -44.37 3.14
C VAL A 19 -8.43 -42.95 3.39
N GLU A 20 -7.63 -42.14 4.08
CA GLU A 20 -7.87 -40.70 4.24
C GLU A 20 -7.04 -39.93 3.19
N ILE A 21 -7.70 -39.24 2.25
CA ILE A 21 -7.04 -38.38 1.25
C ILE A 21 -7.59 -36.96 1.33
N GLY A 22 -6.71 -36.00 1.61
CA GLY A 22 -7.04 -34.58 1.71
C GLY A 22 -7.33 -33.92 0.36
N GLU A 23 -8.12 -32.85 0.41
CA GLU A 23 -8.55 -32.05 -0.73
C GLU A 23 -7.40 -31.59 -1.64
N GLY A 24 -7.61 -31.65 -2.96
CA GLY A 24 -6.66 -31.18 -3.97
C GLY A 24 -5.46 -32.12 -4.21
N THR A 25 -5.43 -33.28 -3.55
CA THR A 25 -4.40 -34.30 -3.76
C THR A 25 -4.59 -35.02 -5.11
N LYS A 26 -3.48 -35.37 -5.76
CA LYS A 26 -3.44 -36.07 -7.05
C LYS A 26 -2.75 -37.41 -6.93
N VAL A 27 -3.41 -38.47 -7.37
CA VAL A 27 -2.94 -39.85 -7.38
C VAL A 27 -2.81 -40.29 -8.84
N TRP A 28 -1.59 -40.49 -9.33
CA TRP A 28 -1.30 -40.78 -10.73
C TRP A 28 -1.21 -42.28 -11.03
N HIS A 29 -1.05 -42.60 -12.32
CA HIS A 29 -1.07 -43.95 -12.89
C HIS A 29 -0.32 -45.00 -12.06
N PHE A 30 -0.96 -46.16 -11.84
CA PHE A 30 -0.37 -47.32 -11.16
C PHE A 30 0.07 -47.06 -9.72
N THR A 31 -0.41 -45.98 -9.09
CA THR A 31 -0.22 -45.78 -7.65
C THR A 31 -1.11 -46.75 -6.89
N HIS A 32 -0.58 -47.42 -5.86
CA HIS A 32 -1.36 -48.17 -4.89
C HIS A 32 -1.35 -47.46 -3.54
N VAL A 33 -2.53 -47.09 -3.03
CA VAL A 33 -2.71 -46.58 -1.67
C VAL A 33 -3.47 -47.61 -0.85
N MET A 34 -2.78 -48.18 0.15
CA MET A 34 -3.30 -49.28 0.95
C MET A 34 -4.20 -48.80 2.09
N SER A 35 -5.12 -49.66 2.52
CA SER A 35 -6.09 -49.37 3.60
C SER A 35 -5.40 -48.90 4.88
N GLY A 36 -5.91 -47.80 5.46
CA GLY A 36 -5.38 -47.17 6.68
C GLY A 36 -4.40 -46.02 6.45
N ALA A 37 -3.88 -45.85 5.22
CA ALA A 37 -2.95 -44.76 4.90
C ALA A 37 -3.62 -43.39 5.08
N LYS A 38 -2.82 -42.40 5.54
CA LYS A 38 -3.27 -41.02 5.75
C LYS A 38 -2.49 -40.06 4.88
N ILE A 39 -3.17 -39.34 4.00
CA ILE A 39 -2.57 -38.40 3.05
C ILE A 39 -3.25 -37.03 3.21
N GLY A 40 -2.44 -36.01 3.49
CA GLY A 40 -2.91 -34.64 3.63
C GLY A 40 -3.40 -33.99 2.33
N LYS A 41 -3.60 -32.67 2.38
CA LYS A 41 -4.14 -31.87 1.27
C LYS A 41 -3.07 -31.54 0.24
N LYS A 42 -3.47 -31.34 -1.02
CA LYS A 42 -2.62 -30.84 -2.12
C LYS A 42 -1.35 -31.67 -2.38
N CYS A 43 -1.37 -32.96 -2.05
CA CYS A 43 -0.26 -33.85 -2.32
C CYS A 43 -0.23 -34.29 -3.79
N SER A 44 0.92 -34.76 -4.26
CA SER A 44 1.06 -35.34 -5.61
C SER A 44 1.81 -36.66 -5.53
N LEU A 45 1.13 -37.76 -5.81
CA LEU A 45 1.70 -39.11 -5.86
C LEU A 45 1.89 -39.53 -7.31
N GLY A 46 3.15 -39.58 -7.76
CA GLY A 46 3.54 -39.88 -9.13
C GLY A 46 3.25 -41.32 -9.56
N GLN A 47 3.74 -41.70 -10.73
CA GLN A 47 3.50 -43.04 -11.29
C GLN A 47 4.16 -44.13 -10.43
N ASN A 48 3.46 -45.27 -10.27
CA ASN A 48 4.01 -46.47 -9.62
C ASN A 48 4.52 -46.17 -8.19
N VAL A 49 3.79 -45.32 -7.46
CA VAL A 49 4.01 -45.06 -6.04
C VAL A 49 3.23 -46.07 -5.21
N ASN A 50 3.81 -46.56 -4.11
CA ASN A 50 3.10 -47.44 -3.18
C ASN A 50 3.07 -46.81 -1.79
N ILE A 51 1.89 -46.64 -1.21
CA ILE A 51 1.70 -46.08 0.13
C ILE A 51 1.11 -47.17 1.03
N ALA A 52 1.88 -47.60 2.04
CA ALA A 52 1.46 -48.63 2.98
C ALA A 52 0.43 -48.13 4.01
N GLY A 53 -0.31 -49.06 4.61
CA GLY A 53 -1.47 -48.76 5.45
C GLY A 53 -1.17 -48.01 6.75
N ARG A 54 0.09 -47.96 7.22
CA ARG A 54 0.49 -47.14 8.37
C ARG A 54 1.40 -45.97 8.00
N ALA A 55 1.50 -45.63 6.72
CA ALA A 55 2.20 -44.44 6.27
C ALA A 55 1.36 -43.19 6.51
N VAL A 56 2.02 -42.09 6.90
CA VAL A 56 1.38 -40.78 7.12
C VAL A 56 2.10 -39.72 6.29
N LEU A 57 1.34 -39.02 5.46
CA LEU A 57 1.79 -37.89 4.65
C LEU A 57 1.05 -36.63 5.09
N GLY A 58 1.80 -35.57 5.38
CA GLY A 58 1.29 -34.22 5.63
C GLY A 58 0.71 -33.57 4.37
N ASN A 59 0.58 -32.25 4.41
CA ASN A 59 0.07 -31.45 3.30
C ASN A 59 1.18 -31.10 2.30
N ASN A 60 0.81 -30.90 1.04
CA ASN A 60 1.71 -30.44 -0.04
C ASN A 60 2.94 -31.35 -0.26
N VAL A 61 2.83 -32.63 0.12
CA VAL A 61 3.89 -33.62 -0.08
C VAL A 61 3.92 -34.04 -1.54
N LYS A 62 5.12 -34.11 -2.12
CA LYS A 62 5.35 -34.54 -3.50
C LYS A 62 6.15 -35.83 -3.51
N VAL A 63 5.52 -36.92 -3.89
CA VAL A 63 6.17 -38.22 -4.08
C VAL A 63 6.30 -38.49 -5.57
N GLN A 64 7.52 -38.46 -6.08
CA GLN A 64 7.79 -38.71 -7.49
C GLN A 64 7.73 -40.20 -7.83
N ASN A 65 7.83 -40.52 -9.12
CA ASN A 65 7.61 -41.85 -9.65
C ASN A 65 8.49 -42.93 -8.98
N ASN A 66 7.96 -44.16 -8.88
CA ASN A 66 8.65 -45.36 -8.40
C ASN A 66 9.14 -45.30 -6.95
N VAL A 67 8.40 -44.62 -6.07
CA VAL A 67 8.74 -44.51 -4.64
C VAL A 67 7.74 -45.32 -3.81
N SER A 68 8.26 -46.14 -2.89
CA SER A 68 7.44 -46.87 -1.91
C SER A 68 7.58 -46.25 -0.52
N ILE A 69 6.47 -45.81 0.06
CA ILE A 69 6.37 -45.33 1.44
C ILE A 69 5.82 -46.47 2.29
N TYR A 70 6.67 -47.07 3.11
CA TYR A 70 6.34 -48.24 3.92
C TYR A 70 5.65 -47.87 5.24
N ASP A 71 5.11 -48.88 5.93
CA ASP A 71 4.60 -48.72 7.29
C ASP A 71 5.66 -48.09 8.19
N GLU A 72 5.22 -47.22 9.11
CA GLU A 72 6.06 -46.43 10.02
C GLU A 72 6.88 -45.30 9.37
N VAL A 73 6.67 -45.00 8.09
CA VAL A 73 7.22 -43.80 7.46
C VAL A 73 6.24 -42.64 7.60
N ILE A 74 6.71 -41.55 8.20
CA ILE A 74 5.96 -40.31 8.39
C ILE A 74 6.66 -39.20 7.61
N LEU A 75 5.94 -38.59 6.67
CA LEU A 75 6.36 -37.40 5.95
C LEU A 75 5.53 -36.21 6.44
N GLU A 76 6.16 -35.20 7.00
CA GLU A 76 5.49 -33.95 7.38
C GLU A 76 5.18 -33.08 6.13
N ASP A 77 4.63 -31.89 6.36
CA ASP A 77 4.21 -30.96 5.30
C ASP A 77 5.38 -30.56 4.38
N ASP A 78 5.07 -30.23 3.13
CA ASP A 78 6.03 -29.69 2.14
C ASP A 78 7.22 -30.62 1.77
N VAL A 79 7.20 -31.90 2.19
CA VAL A 79 8.26 -32.87 1.87
C VAL A 79 8.29 -33.22 0.38
N PHE A 80 9.49 -33.31 -0.19
CA PHE A 80 9.72 -33.76 -1.56
C PHE A 80 10.49 -35.08 -1.58
N CYS A 81 9.89 -36.14 -2.14
CA CYS A 81 10.57 -37.40 -2.44
C CYS A 81 10.86 -37.46 -3.95
N GLY A 82 12.14 -37.41 -4.31
CA GLY A 82 12.62 -37.49 -5.69
C GLY A 82 12.38 -38.87 -6.32
N PRO A 83 12.45 -38.96 -7.66
CA PRO A 83 12.10 -40.19 -8.37
C PRO A 83 13.01 -41.34 -7.98
N SER A 84 12.40 -42.52 -7.82
CA SER A 84 13.07 -43.77 -7.47
C SER A 84 13.89 -43.73 -6.16
N MET A 85 13.61 -42.79 -5.25
CA MET A 85 14.20 -42.85 -3.92
C MET A 85 13.57 -43.99 -3.10
N VAL A 86 14.34 -44.53 -2.15
CA VAL A 86 14.02 -45.76 -1.43
C VAL A 86 13.98 -45.50 0.06
N PHE A 87 12.91 -45.95 0.73
CA PHE A 87 12.91 -46.17 2.16
C PHE A 87 13.23 -47.64 2.46
N THR A 88 13.84 -47.94 3.60
CA THR A 88 13.73 -49.28 4.20
C THR A 88 12.80 -49.22 5.40
N ASN A 89 12.35 -50.36 5.91
CA ASN A 89 11.50 -50.44 7.09
C ASN A 89 12.07 -51.40 8.16
N VAL A 90 12.94 -52.33 7.78
CA VAL A 90 13.64 -53.25 8.68
C VAL A 90 15.14 -53.27 8.36
N ILE A 91 15.99 -53.37 9.39
CA ILE A 91 17.44 -53.37 9.22
C ILE A 91 17.95 -54.69 8.60
N ASN A 92 17.40 -55.82 9.02
CA ASN A 92 17.91 -57.16 8.68
C ASN A 92 16.87 -58.03 7.95
N PRO A 93 16.48 -57.70 6.70
CA PRO A 93 15.46 -58.45 5.97
C PRO A 93 15.92 -59.86 5.58
N ARG A 94 15.02 -60.85 5.72
CA ARG A 94 15.17 -62.23 5.22
C ARG A 94 13.83 -62.77 4.75
N ALA A 95 13.77 -63.31 3.54
CA ALA A 95 12.51 -63.68 2.89
C ALA A 95 11.66 -64.73 3.64
N HIS A 96 12.29 -65.65 4.39
CA HIS A 96 11.58 -66.69 5.15
C HIS A 96 11.34 -66.31 6.63
N ILE A 97 11.73 -65.10 7.07
CA ILE A 97 11.58 -64.64 8.46
C ILE A 97 10.65 -63.43 8.49
N ILE A 98 9.50 -63.56 9.15
CA ILE A 98 8.54 -62.48 9.31
C ILE A 98 9.01 -61.53 10.41
N ARG A 99 9.44 -60.33 10.03
CA ARG A 99 9.96 -59.28 10.94
C ARG A 99 9.08 -58.03 11.00
N LYS A 100 7.78 -58.16 10.76
CA LYS A 100 6.84 -57.02 10.78
C LYS A 100 6.80 -56.28 12.12
N HIS A 101 7.12 -56.97 13.22
CA HIS A 101 7.22 -56.40 14.57
C HIS A 101 8.52 -55.61 14.81
N GLU A 102 9.49 -55.68 13.89
CA GLU A 102 10.77 -54.97 13.96
C GLU A 102 10.81 -53.73 13.06
N TYR A 103 9.67 -53.31 12.50
CA TYR A 103 9.62 -52.12 11.67
C TYR A 103 10.01 -50.89 12.48
N MET A 104 10.94 -50.09 11.95
CA MET A 104 11.46 -48.93 12.64
C MET A 104 10.88 -47.64 12.04
N PRO A 105 10.41 -46.70 12.88
CA PRO A 105 9.84 -45.46 12.40
C PRO A 105 10.88 -44.59 11.71
N THR A 106 10.50 -43.98 10.60
CA THR A 106 11.31 -43.00 9.88
C THR A 106 10.51 -41.72 9.77
N LEU A 107 11.07 -40.62 10.28
CA LEU A 107 10.43 -39.31 10.26
C LEU A 107 11.15 -38.39 9.27
N VAL A 108 10.42 -37.86 8.30
CA VAL A 108 10.92 -36.82 7.38
C VAL A 108 10.19 -35.53 7.71
N LYS A 109 10.93 -34.60 8.30
CA LYS A 109 10.35 -33.34 8.78
C LYS A 109 10.05 -32.36 7.65
N ARG A 110 9.27 -31.35 8.00
CA ARG A 110 8.70 -30.37 7.07
C ARG A 110 9.72 -29.83 6.08
N GLY A 111 9.33 -29.77 4.81
CA GLY A 111 10.11 -29.14 3.75
C GLY A 111 11.40 -29.85 3.34
N ALA A 112 11.71 -31.02 3.92
CA ALA A 112 12.88 -31.79 3.55
C ALA A 112 12.79 -32.31 2.11
N SER A 113 13.93 -32.37 1.42
CA SER A 113 14.06 -32.84 0.04
C SER A 113 14.92 -34.09 -0.02
N LEU A 114 14.37 -35.18 -0.55
CA LEU A 114 15.05 -36.45 -0.76
C LEU A 114 15.38 -36.61 -2.24
N GLY A 115 16.65 -36.56 -2.60
CA GLY A 115 17.10 -36.58 -3.98
C GLY A 115 16.78 -37.89 -4.70
N ALA A 116 16.74 -37.83 -6.04
CA ALA A 116 16.50 -39.00 -6.88
C ALA A 116 17.45 -40.15 -6.54
N ASN A 117 16.91 -41.38 -6.52
CA ASN A 117 17.69 -42.60 -6.27
C ASN A 117 18.47 -42.61 -4.93
N SER A 118 18.08 -41.78 -3.95
CA SER A 118 18.63 -41.83 -2.59
C SER A 118 18.01 -42.99 -1.80
N THR A 119 18.70 -43.48 -0.78
CA THR A 119 18.22 -44.53 0.13
C THR A 119 18.19 -44.00 1.56
N ILE A 120 17.04 -44.10 2.23
CA ILE A 120 16.85 -43.75 3.63
C ILE A 120 16.68 -45.05 4.41
N VAL A 121 17.69 -45.39 5.22
CA VAL A 121 17.62 -46.56 6.11
C VAL A 121 16.66 -46.26 7.25
N CYS A 122 15.82 -47.22 7.61
CA CYS A 122 14.81 -47.07 8.65
C CYS A 122 15.39 -46.67 10.02
N GLY A 123 14.56 -46.05 10.85
CA GLY A 123 14.95 -45.64 12.20
C GLY A 123 15.67 -44.29 12.28
N VAL A 124 15.65 -43.51 11.19
CA VAL A 124 16.30 -42.18 11.13
C VAL A 124 15.29 -41.05 11.03
N THR A 125 15.70 -39.88 11.49
CA THR A 125 14.99 -38.60 11.31
C THR A 125 15.71 -37.70 10.32
N ILE A 126 15.00 -37.24 9.30
CA ILE A 126 15.47 -36.19 8.39
C ILE A 126 14.95 -34.84 8.88
N GLY A 127 15.86 -33.94 9.21
CA GLY A 127 15.55 -32.63 9.78
C GLY A 127 14.76 -31.70 8.84
N GLU A 128 14.14 -30.68 9.43
CA GLU A 128 13.34 -29.68 8.70
C GLU A 128 14.19 -29.00 7.62
N TYR A 129 13.66 -28.87 6.40
CA TYR A 129 14.35 -28.32 5.23
C TYR A 129 15.73 -28.94 4.91
N ALA A 130 16.04 -30.13 5.45
CA ALA A 130 17.25 -30.85 5.09
C ALA A 130 17.20 -31.31 3.62
N PHE A 131 18.36 -31.44 2.99
CA PHE A 131 18.47 -31.82 1.59
C PHE A 131 19.40 -33.02 1.45
N VAL A 132 18.82 -34.15 1.07
CA VAL A 132 19.55 -35.38 0.74
C VAL A 132 19.84 -35.36 -0.76
N GLY A 133 21.11 -35.35 -1.14
CA GLY A 133 21.51 -35.37 -2.54
C GLY A 133 21.09 -36.65 -3.25
N ALA A 134 21.00 -36.57 -4.59
CA ALA A 134 20.71 -37.74 -5.41
C ALA A 134 21.74 -38.87 -5.17
N GLY A 135 21.27 -40.12 -5.10
CA GLY A 135 22.12 -41.30 -4.88
C GLY A 135 22.70 -41.45 -3.47
N ALA A 136 22.39 -40.56 -2.52
CA ALA A 136 22.93 -40.65 -1.17
C ALA A 136 22.29 -41.78 -0.35
N VAL A 137 23.04 -42.37 0.58
CA VAL A 137 22.53 -43.42 1.51
C VAL A 137 22.59 -42.91 2.93
N VAL A 138 21.43 -42.56 3.49
CA VAL A 138 21.28 -42.01 4.84
C VAL A 138 21.13 -43.14 5.84
N VAL A 139 22.09 -43.23 6.77
CA VAL A 139 22.16 -44.29 7.80
C VAL A 139 22.09 -43.74 9.23
N LYS A 140 21.93 -42.42 9.38
CA LYS A 140 21.85 -41.68 10.65
C LYS A 140 20.96 -40.46 10.45
N ASP A 141 20.50 -39.87 11.56
CA ASP A 141 19.74 -38.63 11.56
C ASP A 141 20.45 -37.50 10.80
N VAL A 142 19.67 -36.69 10.11
CA VAL A 142 20.12 -35.52 9.35
C VAL A 142 19.64 -34.26 10.06
N LEU A 143 20.56 -33.33 10.32
CA LEU A 143 20.26 -32.07 10.99
C LEU A 143 19.32 -31.19 10.13
N PRO A 144 18.48 -30.34 10.75
CA PRO A 144 17.69 -29.35 10.02
C PRO A 144 18.56 -28.51 9.10
N TYR A 145 18.06 -28.19 7.90
CA TYR A 145 18.76 -27.43 6.86
C TYR A 145 20.06 -28.05 6.33
N ALA A 146 20.48 -29.24 6.79
CA ALA A 146 21.74 -29.82 6.34
C ALA A 146 21.66 -30.33 4.90
N LEU A 147 22.73 -30.07 4.12
CA LEU A 147 22.96 -30.72 2.83
C LEU A 147 23.82 -31.97 3.04
N VAL A 148 23.26 -33.15 2.81
CA VAL A 148 23.98 -34.43 2.92
C VAL A 148 24.11 -35.13 1.57
N VAL A 149 25.28 -35.69 1.28
CA VAL A 149 25.58 -36.40 0.03
C VAL A 149 26.48 -37.61 0.27
N GLY A 150 26.48 -38.58 -0.66
CA GLY A 150 27.40 -39.73 -0.65
C GLY A 150 26.87 -40.99 0.03
N VAL A 151 27.73 -42.01 0.10
CA VAL A 151 27.42 -43.35 0.63
C VAL A 151 28.54 -43.80 1.58
N PRO A 152 28.33 -43.81 2.92
CA PRO A 152 27.16 -43.26 3.61
C PRO A 152 27.11 -41.73 3.50
N ALA A 153 25.91 -41.17 3.57
CA ALA A 153 25.66 -39.73 3.43
C ALA A 153 26.39 -38.95 4.53
N ARG A 154 27.06 -37.86 4.14
CA ARG A 154 27.73 -36.93 5.04
C ARG A 154 27.33 -35.50 4.74
N GLN A 155 27.26 -34.69 5.78
CA GLN A 155 26.99 -33.26 5.65
C GLN A 155 28.13 -32.56 4.90
N THR A 156 27.78 -31.76 3.89
CA THR A 156 28.71 -30.97 3.07
C THR A 156 28.36 -29.48 3.02
N GLY A 157 27.28 -29.09 3.69
CA GLY A 157 26.87 -27.69 3.81
C GLY A 157 25.49 -27.56 4.42
N TRP A 158 24.90 -26.40 4.16
CA TRP A 158 23.57 -26.01 4.63
C TRP A 158 22.73 -25.50 3.46
N MET A 159 21.42 -25.57 3.62
CA MET A 159 20.42 -25.18 2.65
C MET A 159 19.49 -24.13 3.25
N CYS A 160 19.04 -23.22 2.41
CA CYS A 160 17.94 -22.33 2.74
C CYS A 160 16.62 -23.12 2.69
N SER A 161 15.60 -22.65 3.41
CA SER A 161 14.25 -23.22 3.34
C SER A 161 13.66 -23.23 1.91
N CYS A 162 14.17 -22.39 1.00
CA CYS A 162 13.76 -22.39 -0.41
C CYS A 162 14.49 -23.43 -1.29
N GLY A 163 15.42 -24.21 -0.73
CA GLY A 163 16.15 -25.25 -1.45
C GLY A 163 17.46 -24.80 -2.10
N MET A 164 17.93 -23.58 -1.84
CA MET A 164 19.22 -23.09 -2.32
C MET A 164 20.36 -23.33 -1.32
N ARG A 165 21.54 -23.72 -1.80
CA ARG A 165 22.72 -23.92 -0.94
C ARG A 165 23.17 -22.59 -0.33
N LEU A 166 23.37 -22.58 0.99
CA LEU A 166 23.88 -21.42 1.72
C LEU A 166 25.40 -21.37 1.66
N THR A 167 25.92 -20.17 1.43
CA THR A 167 27.35 -19.85 1.56
C THR A 167 27.49 -18.89 2.74
N PHE A 168 28.16 -19.34 3.79
CA PHE A 168 28.39 -18.54 4.99
C PHE A 168 29.61 -17.63 4.81
N ILE A 169 29.45 -16.36 5.17
CA ILE A 169 30.53 -15.39 5.35
C ILE A 169 30.61 -15.10 6.85
N GLY A 170 31.62 -15.64 7.52
CA GLY A 170 31.65 -15.67 8.99
C GLY A 170 30.54 -16.57 9.55
N LYS A 171 29.71 -16.04 10.45
CA LYS A 171 28.58 -16.77 11.06
C LYS A 171 27.24 -16.56 10.35
N THR A 172 27.20 -15.77 9.28
CA THR A 172 25.94 -15.41 8.62
C THR A 172 25.93 -15.83 7.15
N ALA A 173 24.76 -16.18 6.62
CA ALA A 173 24.53 -16.44 5.21
C ALA A 173 23.27 -15.71 4.73
N ILE A 174 23.27 -15.25 3.49
CA ILE A 174 22.09 -14.72 2.81
C ILE A 174 21.79 -15.64 1.63
N CYS A 175 20.57 -16.12 1.53
CA CYS A 175 20.14 -16.91 0.39
C CYS A 175 20.18 -16.05 -0.87
N SER A 176 20.85 -16.53 -1.92
CA SER A 176 21.00 -15.82 -3.20
C SER A 176 19.70 -15.67 -4.00
N ASP A 177 18.68 -16.43 -3.64
CA ASP A 177 17.41 -16.50 -4.37
C ASP A 177 16.29 -15.78 -3.61
N CYS A 178 15.95 -16.24 -2.41
CA CYS A 178 14.86 -15.65 -1.64
C CYS A 178 15.27 -14.51 -0.69
N GLY A 179 16.57 -14.21 -0.57
CA GLY A 179 17.09 -13.13 0.29
C GLY A 179 16.98 -13.39 1.80
N LYS A 180 16.44 -14.53 2.24
CA LYS A 180 16.39 -14.93 3.65
C LYS A 180 17.79 -15.00 4.25
N GLN A 181 17.91 -14.58 5.50
CA GLN A 181 19.17 -14.56 6.22
C GLN A 181 19.22 -15.70 7.25
N TYR A 182 20.40 -16.26 7.46
CA TYR A 182 20.64 -17.36 8.39
C TYR A 182 21.86 -17.05 9.25
N GLU A 183 21.81 -17.46 10.51
CA GLU A 183 22.92 -17.38 11.46
C GLU A 183 23.33 -18.79 11.91
N MET A 184 24.64 -19.02 12.01
CA MET A 184 25.22 -20.22 12.57
C MET A 184 25.32 -20.09 14.09
N LYS A 185 24.51 -20.87 14.82
CA LYS A 185 24.52 -20.94 16.29
C LYS A 185 25.64 -21.84 16.80
N SER A 186 25.90 -22.93 16.10
CA SER A 186 27.02 -23.85 16.35
C SER A 186 27.43 -24.54 15.05
N GLU A 187 28.49 -25.36 15.08
CA GLU A 187 28.89 -26.17 13.91
C GLU A 187 27.81 -27.17 13.45
N GLN A 188 26.83 -27.46 14.31
CA GLN A 188 25.74 -28.41 14.06
C GLN A 188 24.36 -27.74 14.01
N GLU A 189 24.29 -26.41 14.01
CA GLU A 189 23.02 -25.70 14.09
C GLU A 189 23.06 -24.34 13.39
N ILE A 190 22.11 -24.14 12.47
CA ILE A 190 21.82 -22.84 11.88
C ILE A 190 20.37 -22.47 12.17
N GLN A 191 20.10 -21.17 12.25
CA GLN A 191 18.76 -20.61 12.46
C GLN A 191 18.46 -19.56 11.40
N GLU A 192 17.27 -19.59 10.82
CA GLU A 192 16.77 -18.49 9.99
C GLU A 192 16.63 -17.24 10.85
N ILE A 193 17.23 -16.13 10.42
CA ILE A 193 17.03 -14.82 11.02
C ILE A 193 15.68 -14.31 10.52
N VAL A 194 14.64 -14.62 11.28
CA VAL A 194 13.31 -14.04 11.07
C VAL A 194 13.32 -12.66 11.73
N PRO A 195 13.14 -11.55 10.97
CA PRO A 195 12.97 -10.24 11.58
C PRO A 195 11.81 -10.30 12.57
N SER A 196 11.97 -9.77 13.78
CA SER A 196 10.86 -9.70 14.73
C SER A 196 9.71 -8.91 14.10
N ASP A 197 8.54 -9.54 13.95
CA ASP A 197 7.31 -9.01 13.34
C ASP A 197 6.72 -7.75 14.04
N LYS A 198 7.43 -7.15 15.00
CA LYS A 198 7.06 -5.85 15.54
C LYS A 198 7.79 -4.75 14.77
N PRO A 199 7.11 -3.98 13.91
CA PRO A 199 7.73 -2.82 13.29
C PRO A 199 8.23 -1.89 14.40
N THR A 200 9.48 -1.47 14.33
CA THR A 200 10.08 -0.49 15.25
C THR A 200 10.04 0.92 14.69
N HIS A 201 9.51 1.08 13.48
CA HIS A 201 9.39 2.35 12.78
C HIS A 201 8.14 2.35 11.88
N VAL A 202 7.38 3.44 11.94
CA VAL A 202 6.24 3.68 11.05
C VAL A 202 6.44 5.05 10.40
N PRO A 203 6.83 5.13 9.12
CA PRO A 203 6.96 6.42 8.44
C PRO A 203 5.58 7.06 8.27
N LEU A 204 5.51 8.39 8.19
CA LEU A 204 4.26 9.09 7.86
C LEU A 204 3.74 8.72 6.45
N LEU A 205 4.67 8.55 5.52
CA LEU A 205 4.46 8.18 4.12
C LEU A 205 5.72 7.49 3.59
N ASP A 206 5.57 6.36 2.87
CA ASP A 206 6.69 5.63 2.27
C ASP A 206 6.66 5.67 0.73
N LEU A 207 7.27 6.71 0.16
CA LEU A 207 7.39 6.86 -1.29
C LEU A 207 8.36 5.83 -1.91
N GLN A 208 9.27 5.26 -1.12
CA GLN A 208 10.19 4.24 -1.63
C GLN A 208 9.46 2.90 -1.84
N ALA A 209 8.62 2.50 -0.88
CA ALA A 209 7.76 1.33 -1.01
C ALA A 209 6.83 1.47 -2.22
N GLN A 210 6.16 2.62 -2.37
CA GLN A 210 5.32 2.88 -3.53
C GLN A 210 6.13 2.80 -4.83
N TYR A 211 7.27 3.51 -4.94
CA TYR A 211 8.08 3.52 -6.15
C TYR A 211 8.52 2.12 -6.58
N LYS A 212 8.90 1.24 -5.64
CA LYS A 212 9.29 -0.15 -5.95
C LYS A 212 8.21 -0.90 -6.73
N THR A 213 6.93 -0.63 -6.46
CA THR A 213 5.80 -1.33 -7.13
C THR A 213 5.63 -0.91 -8.60
N ILE A 214 5.92 0.35 -8.93
CA ILE A 214 5.70 0.96 -10.26
C ILE A 214 7.00 1.29 -11.01
N ARG A 215 8.15 0.94 -10.44
CA ARG A 215 9.49 1.26 -10.96
C ARG A 215 9.65 0.87 -12.43
N HIS A 216 9.20 -0.33 -12.78
CA HIS A 216 9.29 -0.91 -14.12
C HIS A 216 8.48 -0.13 -15.17
N GLU A 217 7.49 0.66 -14.76
CA GLU A 217 6.68 1.51 -15.64
C GLU A 217 7.23 2.94 -15.73
N ILE A 218 7.75 3.47 -14.62
CA ILE A 218 8.28 4.84 -14.55
C ILE A 218 9.61 4.99 -15.28
N GLU A 219 10.58 4.10 -15.05
CA GLU A 219 11.93 4.27 -15.59
C GLU A 219 11.96 4.34 -17.14
N PRO A 220 11.23 3.49 -17.89
CA PRO A 220 11.15 3.63 -19.34
C PRO A 220 10.48 4.92 -19.79
N ALA A 221 9.44 5.38 -19.08
CA ALA A 221 8.70 6.59 -19.44
C ALA A 221 9.56 7.86 -19.28
N ILE A 222 10.35 7.95 -18.21
CA ILE A 222 11.31 9.05 -18.01
C ILE A 222 12.42 8.98 -19.08
N ARG A 223 12.95 7.78 -19.34
CA ARG A 223 13.99 7.56 -20.36
C ARG A 223 13.55 8.08 -21.73
N GLU A 224 12.31 7.82 -22.13
CA GLU A 224 11.74 8.30 -23.40
C GLU A 224 11.79 9.83 -23.51
N VAL A 225 11.46 10.56 -22.43
CA VAL A 225 11.52 12.03 -22.41
C VAL A 225 12.97 12.51 -22.55
N CYS A 226 13.89 11.88 -21.83
CA CYS A 226 15.32 12.20 -21.91
C CYS A 226 15.90 11.92 -23.30
N GLU A 227 15.53 10.83 -23.97
CA GLU A 227 16.02 10.53 -25.33
C GLU A 227 15.46 11.52 -26.37
N LYS A 228 14.21 11.98 -26.19
CA LYS A 228 13.56 12.95 -27.09
C LYS A 228 13.95 14.41 -26.86
N GLN A 229 14.53 14.74 -25.70
CA GLN A 229 14.93 16.11 -25.31
C GLN A 229 13.77 17.14 -25.32
N MET A 230 12.51 16.67 -25.14
CA MET A 230 11.32 17.51 -25.10
C MET A 230 10.83 17.71 -23.66
N PHE A 231 11.47 18.63 -22.93
CA PHE A 231 11.24 18.78 -21.49
C PHE A 231 10.10 19.75 -21.12
N ILE A 232 9.82 20.74 -21.98
CA ILE A 232 8.89 21.84 -21.68
C ILE A 232 7.63 21.68 -22.52
N LEU A 233 6.48 21.51 -21.85
CA LEU A 233 5.20 21.27 -22.50
C LEU A 233 5.29 20.06 -23.46
N GLY A 234 4.57 20.11 -24.59
CA GLY A 234 4.61 19.08 -25.62
C GLY A 234 3.62 17.92 -25.37
N PRO A 235 3.71 16.86 -26.19
CA PRO A 235 2.68 15.84 -26.27
C PRO A 235 2.45 15.11 -24.94
N LYS A 236 3.51 14.82 -24.16
CA LYS A 236 3.37 14.15 -22.86
C LYS A 236 2.58 14.97 -21.84
N VAL A 237 2.70 16.30 -21.87
CA VAL A 237 1.88 17.19 -21.03
C VAL A 237 0.44 17.19 -21.52
N THR A 238 0.20 17.28 -22.83
CA THR A 238 -1.15 17.22 -23.41
C THR A 238 -1.85 15.88 -23.15
N GLU A 239 -1.15 14.76 -23.23
CA GLU A 239 -1.65 13.43 -22.89
C GLU A 239 -2.09 13.36 -21.42
N LEU A 240 -1.27 13.88 -20.50
CA LEU A 240 -1.66 13.96 -19.09
C LEU A 240 -2.86 14.88 -18.87
N GLU A 241 -2.89 16.05 -19.51
CA GLU A 241 -4.01 17.00 -19.42
C GLU A 241 -5.32 16.29 -19.84
N GLN A 242 -5.32 15.57 -20.96
CA GLN A 242 -6.49 14.81 -21.42
C GLN A 242 -6.90 13.70 -20.44
N ALA A 243 -5.92 12.98 -19.88
CA ALA A 243 -6.17 11.92 -18.92
C ALA A 243 -6.77 12.45 -17.61
N ILE A 244 -6.25 13.57 -17.10
CA ILE A 244 -6.75 14.22 -15.88
C ILE A 244 -8.12 14.87 -16.11
N ALA A 245 -8.35 15.50 -17.27
CA ALA A 245 -9.65 16.05 -17.63
C ALA A 245 -10.71 14.93 -17.62
N SER A 246 -10.40 13.79 -18.25
CA SER A 246 -11.26 12.61 -18.28
C SER A 246 -11.49 12.03 -16.89
N TYR A 247 -10.43 11.82 -16.10
CA TYR A 247 -10.52 11.28 -14.74
C TYR A 247 -11.35 12.17 -13.80
N SER A 248 -11.19 13.49 -13.94
CA SER A 248 -11.89 14.50 -13.14
C SER A 248 -13.25 14.87 -13.71
N GLN A 249 -13.72 14.24 -14.79
CA GLN A 249 -15.03 14.53 -15.43
C GLN A 249 -15.19 16.00 -15.86
N THR A 250 -14.11 16.59 -16.41
CA THR A 250 -14.09 17.97 -16.91
C THR A 250 -13.72 18.02 -18.39
N LYS A 251 -14.01 19.15 -19.06
CA LYS A 251 -13.66 19.33 -20.48
C LYS A 251 -12.20 19.68 -20.71
N PHE A 252 -11.61 20.47 -19.81
CA PHE A 252 -10.26 21.00 -19.98
C PHE A 252 -9.43 20.76 -18.72
N ALA A 253 -8.17 20.40 -18.92
CA ALA A 253 -7.15 20.43 -17.88
C ALA A 253 -5.91 21.17 -18.42
N ILE A 254 -5.28 21.99 -17.59
CA ILE A 254 -4.14 22.82 -17.94
C ILE A 254 -3.03 22.59 -16.91
N GLY A 255 -1.97 21.92 -17.35
CA GLY A 255 -0.83 21.57 -16.49
C GLY A 255 -0.08 22.82 -16.07
N VAL A 256 0.18 22.93 -14.77
CA VAL A 256 0.93 24.05 -14.19
C VAL A 256 2.06 23.61 -13.23
N SER A 257 2.90 24.54 -12.82
CA SER A 257 4.11 24.28 -12.03
C SER A 257 3.84 23.81 -10.60
N SER A 258 2.72 24.18 -9.98
CA SER A 258 2.38 23.78 -8.61
C SER A 258 0.89 23.93 -8.32
N GLY A 259 0.43 23.39 -7.18
CA GLY A 259 -0.94 23.67 -6.68
C GLY A 259 -1.15 25.14 -6.31
N THR A 260 -0.10 25.81 -5.82
CA THR A 260 -0.12 27.26 -5.55
C THR A 260 -0.36 28.04 -6.84
N ASP A 261 0.35 27.69 -7.92
CA ASP A 261 0.19 28.34 -9.21
C ASP A 261 -1.14 27.98 -9.88
N ALA A 262 -1.70 26.80 -9.60
CA ALA A 262 -3.05 26.43 -10.02
C ALA A 262 -4.09 27.38 -9.43
N ILE A 263 -4.04 27.62 -8.11
CA ILE A 263 -4.92 28.58 -7.44
C ILE A 263 -4.68 30.00 -7.98
N LEU A 264 -3.41 30.42 -8.06
CA LEU A 264 -3.06 31.76 -8.52
C LEU A 264 -3.59 32.03 -9.94
N VAL A 265 -3.33 31.12 -10.88
CA VAL A 265 -3.74 31.30 -12.27
C VAL A 265 -5.26 31.16 -12.46
N ALA A 266 -5.93 30.36 -11.62
CA ALA A 266 -7.40 30.29 -11.61
C ALA A 266 -8.01 31.62 -11.19
N LEU A 267 -7.50 32.23 -10.11
CA LEU A 267 -7.96 33.56 -9.66
C LEU A 267 -7.63 34.66 -10.68
N MET A 268 -6.44 34.62 -11.31
CA MET A 268 -6.11 35.52 -12.43
C MET A 268 -7.03 35.31 -13.65
N GLY A 269 -7.44 34.07 -13.91
CA GLY A 269 -8.39 33.73 -14.98
C GLY A 269 -9.79 34.29 -14.72
N LEU A 270 -10.15 34.48 -13.45
CA LEU A 270 -11.39 35.12 -13.01
C LEU A 270 -11.27 36.66 -12.86
N ASP A 271 -10.12 37.23 -13.24
CA ASP A 271 -9.82 38.67 -13.12
C ASP A 271 -9.91 39.21 -11.69
N ILE A 272 -9.64 38.36 -10.69
CA ILE A 272 -9.58 38.76 -9.28
C ILE A 272 -8.33 39.60 -9.03
N GLY A 273 -8.51 40.76 -8.38
CA GLY A 273 -7.41 41.68 -8.11
C GLY A 273 -7.70 42.69 -6.99
N PRO A 274 -6.99 43.84 -6.99
CA PRO A 274 -7.13 44.85 -5.97
C PRO A 274 -8.57 45.36 -5.83
N GLY A 275 -9.09 45.36 -4.60
CA GLY A 275 -10.45 45.81 -4.29
C GLY A 275 -11.49 44.69 -4.28
N ASP A 276 -11.15 43.50 -4.75
CA ASP A 276 -12.01 42.32 -4.66
C ASP A 276 -11.85 41.58 -3.34
N GLU A 277 -12.88 40.82 -2.98
CA GLU A 277 -12.90 39.91 -1.84
C GLU A 277 -13.12 38.46 -2.32
N VAL A 278 -12.39 37.53 -1.70
CA VAL A 278 -12.56 36.08 -1.93
C VAL A 278 -12.85 35.42 -0.59
N ILE A 279 -14.02 34.79 -0.48
CA ILE A 279 -14.41 34.05 0.72
C ILE A 279 -13.67 32.71 0.75
N THR A 280 -13.05 32.38 1.88
CA THR A 280 -12.37 31.09 2.08
C THR A 280 -12.31 30.71 3.57
N THR A 281 -11.63 29.63 3.92
CA THR A 281 -11.47 29.14 5.30
C THR A 281 -10.16 29.62 5.93
N PRO A 282 -10.13 29.93 7.25
CA PRO A 282 -8.89 30.19 7.97
C PRO A 282 -8.12 28.89 8.28
N PHE A 283 -8.73 27.70 8.18
CA PHE A 283 -8.07 26.42 8.43
C PHE A 283 -7.76 25.70 7.12
N THR A 284 -6.64 26.08 6.51
CA THR A 284 -6.17 25.55 5.23
C THR A 284 -4.66 25.75 5.07
N PHE A 285 -4.07 25.23 4.00
CA PHE A 285 -2.70 25.53 3.63
C PHE A 285 -2.54 26.99 3.21
N PHE A 286 -1.36 27.56 3.48
CA PHE A 286 -1.04 28.96 3.17
C PHE A 286 -1.39 29.39 1.74
N ALA A 287 -1.18 28.53 0.74
CA ALA A 287 -1.39 28.86 -0.67
C ALA A 287 -2.81 29.38 -0.95
N THR A 288 -3.83 28.86 -0.27
CA THR A 288 -5.24 29.24 -0.45
C THR A 288 -5.46 30.74 -0.21
N ALA A 289 -5.10 31.25 0.97
CA ALA A 289 -5.26 32.68 1.31
C ALA A 289 -4.11 33.55 0.75
N GLY A 290 -2.92 32.96 0.65
CA GLY A 290 -1.74 33.63 0.11
C GLY A 290 -1.90 34.04 -1.35
N CYS A 291 -2.50 33.18 -2.19
CA CYS A 291 -2.73 33.52 -3.61
C CYS A 291 -3.75 34.66 -3.79
N VAL A 292 -4.80 34.71 -2.96
CA VAL A 292 -5.74 35.86 -2.93
C VAL A 292 -4.97 37.16 -2.64
N SER A 293 -4.15 37.14 -1.59
CA SER A 293 -3.40 38.34 -1.17
C SER A 293 -2.28 38.72 -2.16
N ARG A 294 -1.65 37.76 -2.82
CA ARG A 294 -0.64 38.00 -3.88
C ARG A 294 -1.22 38.75 -5.09
N LEU A 295 -2.52 38.64 -5.33
CA LEU A 295 -3.22 39.39 -6.37
C LEU A 295 -3.71 40.77 -5.90
N GLY A 296 -3.50 41.13 -4.63
CA GLY A 296 -3.99 42.36 -4.02
C GLY A 296 -5.47 42.31 -3.62
N ALA A 297 -6.14 41.16 -3.81
CA ALA A 297 -7.48 40.91 -3.30
C ALA A 297 -7.44 40.63 -1.79
N ARG A 298 -8.58 40.78 -1.13
CA ARG A 298 -8.72 40.52 0.32
C ARG A 298 -9.30 39.12 0.55
N PRO A 299 -8.59 38.21 1.25
CA PRO A 299 -9.22 36.99 1.76
C PRO A 299 -10.22 37.35 2.88
N VAL A 300 -11.42 36.79 2.78
CA VAL A 300 -12.47 36.93 3.79
C VAL A 300 -12.73 35.56 4.38
N PHE A 301 -12.43 35.41 5.67
CA PHE A 301 -12.50 34.10 6.33
C PHE A 301 -13.91 33.79 6.83
N VAL A 302 -14.33 32.56 6.63
CA VAL A 302 -15.49 31.91 7.23
C VAL A 302 -15.01 30.64 7.93
N ASP A 303 -15.52 30.39 9.13
CA ASP A 303 -15.08 29.25 9.96
C ASP A 303 -15.37 27.90 9.30
N ILE A 304 -14.89 26.83 9.93
CA ILE A 304 -15.07 25.45 9.47
C ILE A 304 -16.19 24.73 10.23
N GLU A 305 -16.73 23.68 9.60
CA GLU A 305 -17.43 22.64 10.32
C GLU A 305 -16.44 21.84 11.21
N PRO A 306 -16.79 21.55 12.47
CA PRO A 306 -15.85 20.94 13.43
C PRO A 306 -15.49 19.48 13.12
N ASP A 307 -16.27 18.78 12.30
CA ASP A 307 -16.09 17.35 12.01
C ASP A 307 -15.41 17.08 10.67
N THR A 308 -15.68 17.87 9.64
CA THR A 308 -15.06 17.73 8.30
C THR A 308 -13.81 18.59 8.11
N PHE A 309 -13.64 19.61 8.96
CA PHE A 309 -12.65 20.69 8.80
C PHE A 309 -12.84 21.54 7.54
N ASN A 310 -13.92 21.33 6.79
CA ASN A 310 -14.22 22.10 5.57
C ASN A 310 -15.00 23.37 5.92
N LEU A 311 -14.99 24.31 4.98
CA LEU A 311 -15.69 25.60 5.07
C LEU A 311 -17.17 25.41 5.44
N ASP A 312 -17.66 26.11 6.47
CA ASP A 312 -19.08 26.08 6.90
C ASP A 312 -19.95 26.94 5.95
N PRO A 313 -20.81 26.32 5.12
CA PRO A 313 -21.66 27.07 4.19
C PRO A 313 -22.67 27.97 4.89
N GLY A 314 -23.11 27.61 6.11
CA GLY A 314 -24.14 28.33 6.86
C GLY A 314 -23.71 29.72 7.31
N ARG A 315 -22.40 30.01 7.27
CA ARG A 315 -21.81 31.28 7.70
C ARG A 315 -21.25 32.12 6.54
N ILE A 316 -21.49 31.72 5.29
CA ILE A 316 -20.96 32.43 4.12
C ILE A 316 -21.75 33.69 3.80
N GLU A 317 -23.08 33.62 3.76
CA GLU A 317 -23.91 34.75 3.31
C GLU A 317 -23.69 36.02 4.14
N GLU A 318 -23.40 35.88 5.44
CA GLU A 318 -23.10 37.01 6.33
C GLU A 318 -21.79 37.74 6.00
N LYS A 319 -20.90 37.13 5.22
CA LYS A 319 -19.61 37.72 4.83
C LYS A 319 -19.63 38.32 3.42
N ILE A 320 -20.69 38.13 2.65
CA ILE A 320 -20.78 38.62 1.28
C ILE A 320 -20.96 40.15 1.29
N THR A 321 -20.15 40.83 0.49
CA THR A 321 -20.26 42.26 0.21
C THR A 321 -20.33 42.50 -1.30
N ALA A 322 -20.50 43.76 -1.71
CA ALA A 322 -20.41 44.15 -3.13
C ALA A 322 -19.03 43.91 -3.76
N LYS A 323 -17.99 43.70 -2.94
CA LYS A 323 -16.63 43.39 -3.38
C LYS A 323 -16.37 41.90 -3.54
N THR A 324 -17.23 41.05 -2.99
CA THR A 324 -17.06 39.59 -3.08
C THR A 324 -17.20 39.14 -4.52
N LYS A 325 -16.18 38.42 -5.03
CA LYS A 325 -16.15 37.89 -6.40
C LYS A 325 -16.17 36.38 -6.48
N ALA A 326 -15.61 35.72 -5.48
CA ALA A 326 -15.50 34.27 -5.49
C ALA A 326 -15.58 33.66 -4.09
N ILE A 327 -15.99 32.40 -4.06
CA ILE A 327 -15.81 31.48 -2.94
C ILE A 327 -14.70 30.50 -3.34
N LEU A 328 -13.62 30.46 -2.58
CA LEU A 328 -12.53 29.51 -2.72
C LEU A 328 -12.67 28.47 -1.60
N CYS A 329 -13.30 27.34 -1.91
CA CYS A 329 -13.50 26.23 -0.98
C CYS A 329 -12.34 25.23 -1.06
N VAL A 330 -12.01 24.59 0.06
CA VAL A 330 -10.89 23.64 0.15
C VAL A 330 -11.43 22.28 0.51
N HIS A 331 -11.13 21.27 -0.29
CA HIS A 331 -11.51 19.88 -0.02
C HIS A 331 -10.44 19.22 0.85
N LEU A 332 -10.50 19.54 2.15
CA LEU A 332 -9.41 19.26 3.08
C LEU A 332 -9.34 17.76 3.40
N PHE A 333 -8.11 17.25 3.53
CA PHE A 333 -7.75 15.88 3.92
C PHE A 333 -8.31 14.74 3.04
N GLY A 334 -8.96 15.06 1.92
CA GLY A 334 -9.43 14.09 0.94
C GLY A 334 -10.94 13.89 0.90
N GLN A 335 -11.73 14.79 1.48
CA GLN A 335 -13.17 14.83 1.21
C GLN A 335 -13.60 16.19 0.65
N CYS A 336 -14.62 16.16 -0.19
CA CYS A 336 -15.22 17.38 -0.72
C CYS A 336 -15.92 18.17 0.39
N CYS A 337 -16.00 19.49 0.23
CA CYS A 337 -16.93 20.32 0.99
C CYS A 337 -18.37 19.90 0.70
N ASP A 338 -19.32 20.34 1.53
CA ASP A 338 -20.73 20.32 1.17
C ASP A 338 -20.99 21.32 0.03
N MET A 339 -20.96 20.83 -1.22
CA MET A 339 -20.96 21.70 -2.40
C MET A 339 -22.37 22.23 -2.76
N SER A 340 -23.42 21.51 -2.40
CA SER A 340 -24.81 21.88 -2.73
C SER A 340 -25.22 23.27 -2.18
N PRO A 341 -25.01 23.60 -0.89
CA PRO A 341 -25.26 24.95 -0.37
C PRO A 341 -24.28 25.99 -0.93
N LEU A 342 -23.00 25.64 -1.12
CA LEU A 342 -22.00 26.55 -1.70
C LEU A 342 -22.40 27.03 -3.09
N LEU A 343 -22.82 26.11 -3.97
CA LEU A 343 -23.28 26.41 -5.32
C LEU A 343 -24.56 27.25 -5.32
N THR A 344 -25.47 26.98 -4.37
CA THR A 344 -26.71 27.74 -4.23
C THR A 344 -26.43 29.20 -3.85
N ILE A 345 -25.56 29.42 -2.85
CA ILE A 345 -25.14 30.76 -2.42
C ILE A 345 -24.40 31.48 -3.54
N ALA A 346 -23.45 30.80 -4.19
CA ALA A 346 -22.67 31.37 -5.29
C ALA A 346 -23.57 31.83 -6.44
N SER A 347 -24.52 31.00 -6.86
CA SER A 347 -25.50 31.33 -7.90
C SER A 347 -26.36 32.55 -7.53
N LYS A 348 -26.91 32.57 -6.30
CA LYS A 348 -27.73 33.66 -5.78
C LYS A 348 -27.00 35.01 -5.80
N HIS A 349 -25.69 35.00 -5.53
CA HIS A 349 -24.87 36.20 -5.42
C HIS A 349 -23.96 36.45 -6.63
N SER A 350 -24.07 35.66 -7.70
CA SER A 350 -23.21 35.73 -8.90
C SER A 350 -21.72 35.67 -8.57
N LEU A 351 -21.34 34.78 -7.66
CA LEU A 351 -19.95 34.53 -7.26
C LEU A 351 -19.39 33.33 -8.02
N ALA A 352 -18.11 33.38 -8.39
CA ALA A 352 -17.41 32.22 -8.92
C ALA A 352 -17.08 31.22 -7.79
N VAL A 353 -17.04 29.93 -8.08
CA VAL A 353 -16.59 28.89 -7.14
C VAL A 353 -15.28 28.29 -7.61
N VAL A 354 -14.23 28.47 -6.81
CA VAL A 354 -12.90 27.88 -7.03
C VAL A 354 -12.71 26.73 -6.04
N GLU A 355 -12.48 25.53 -6.55
CA GLU A 355 -12.18 24.36 -5.72
C GLU A 355 -10.65 24.24 -5.54
N ASP A 356 -10.16 24.40 -4.32
CA ASP A 356 -8.83 23.90 -3.93
C ASP A 356 -8.95 22.40 -3.60
N ALA A 357 -8.70 21.60 -4.63
CA ALA A 357 -8.74 20.14 -4.61
C ALA A 357 -7.33 19.54 -4.47
N ALA A 358 -6.35 20.32 -3.99
CA ALA A 358 -4.95 19.89 -3.87
C ALA A 358 -4.75 18.67 -2.95
N GLN A 359 -5.74 18.34 -2.13
CA GLN A 359 -5.73 17.17 -1.24
C GLN A 359 -6.84 16.16 -1.57
N SER A 360 -7.54 16.27 -2.71
CA SER A 360 -8.77 15.52 -2.94
C SER A 360 -8.97 15.01 -4.37
N ILE A 361 -7.91 14.91 -5.18
CA ILE A 361 -8.02 14.28 -6.50
C ILE A 361 -8.59 12.86 -6.37
N GLY A 362 -9.72 12.63 -7.05
CA GLY A 362 -10.47 11.38 -6.96
C GLY A 362 -11.53 11.31 -5.86
N ALA A 363 -11.67 12.31 -4.98
CA ALA A 363 -12.82 12.41 -4.09
C ALA A 363 -14.10 12.71 -4.88
N GLU A 364 -15.27 12.40 -4.30
CA GLU A 364 -16.56 12.64 -4.94
C GLU A 364 -17.55 13.36 -4.03
N TRP A 365 -18.37 14.19 -4.66
CA TRP A 365 -19.60 14.74 -4.11
C TRP A 365 -20.75 14.41 -5.07
N GLU A 366 -21.76 13.67 -4.60
CA GLU A 366 -22.94 13.28 -5.40
C GLU A 366 -22.57 12.68 -6.78
N GLY A 367 -21.52 11.84 -6.82
CA GLY A 367 -21.03 11.19 -8.04
C GLY A 367 -20.18 12.06 -8.97
N LYS A 368 -19.98 13.34 -8.65
CA LYS A 368 -19.07 14.25 -9.35
C LYS A 368 -17.71 14.27 -8.68
N ARG A 369 -16.64 14.28 -9.49
CA ARG A 369 -15.25 14.35 -9.00
C ARG A 369 -14.91 15.74 -8.45
N ALA A 370 -14.13 15.78 -7.36
CA ALA A 370 -13.53 17.01 -6.87
C ALA A 370 -12.83 17.78 -8.00
N GLY A 371 -12.98 19.11 -8.03
CA GLY A 371 -12.45 20.00 -9.06
C GLY A 371 -13.37 20.19 -10.28
N SER A 372 -14.45 19.41 -10.40
CA SER A 372 -15.42 19.52 -11.51
C SER A 372 -16.74 20.17 -11.14
N ILE A 373 -16.91 20.53 -9.87
CA ILE A 373 -18.19 20.85 -9.25
C ILE A 373 -18.45 22.36 -9.31
N GLY A 374 -17.42 23.18 -9.07
CA GLY A 374 -17.42 24.64 -9.21
C GLY A 374 -17.09 25.11 -10.62
N ASP A 375 -16.68 26.37 -10.75
CA ASP A 375 -16.28 26.97 -12.03
C ASP A 375 -14.89 26.50 -12.47
N VAL A 376 -13.99 26.29 -11.51
CA VAL A 376 -12.60 25.89 -11.76
C VAL A 376 -12.01 25.14 -10.56
N GLY A 377 -11.33 24.02 -10.83
CA GLY A 377 -10.69 23.18 -9.84
C GLY A 377 -9.16 23.23 -9.92
N CYS A 378 -8.50 23.18 -8.78
CA CYS A 378 -7.05 23.29 -8.64
C CYS A 378 -6.48 22.04 -7.97
N PHE A 379 -5.53 21.37 -8.62
CA PHE A 379 -4.82 20.21 -8.07
C PHE A 379 -3.35 20.53 -7.82
N SER A 380 -2.80 19.87 -6.79
CA SER A 380 -1.37 19.81 -6.52
C SER A 380 -0.87 18.40 -6.78
N PHE A 381 0.31 18.32 -7.38
CA PHE A 381 1.06 17.09 -7.60
C PHE A 381 2.38 17.09 -6.84
N PHE A 382 2.46 17.84 -5.73
CA PHE A 382 3.61 17.75 -4.84
C PHE A 382 3.84 16.29 -4.42
N PRO A 383 5.09 15.82 -4.20
CA PRO A 383 5.38 14.38 -4.11
C PRO A 383 4.59 13.60 -3.05
N SER A 384 4.16 14.25 -1.97
CA SER A 384 3.37 13.62 -0.89
C SER A 384 1.85 13.56 -1.14
N LYS A 385 1.34 14.12 -2.24
CA LYS A 385 -0.09 14.06 -2.58
C LYS A 385 -0.51 12.65 -3.01
N ASN A 386 -1.82 12.35 -2.99
CA ASN A 386 -2.35 11.05 -3.44
C ASN A 386 -1.93 10.73 -4.88
N LEU A 387 -1.87 11.75 -5.74
CA LEU A 387 -1.20 11.71 -7.03
C LEU A 387 0.00 12.66 -7.03
N GLY A 388 1.10 12.25 -6.41
CA GLY A 388 2.34 13.05 -6.36
C GLY A 388 3.31 12.76 -7.50
N ALA A 389 3.93 13.81 -8.06
CA ALA A 389 5.01 13.74 -9.04
C ALA A 389 6.38 13.46 -8.36
N PHE A 390 7.48 13.53 -9.11
CA PHE A 390 8.86 13.47 -8.56
C PHE A 390 9.45 14.85 -8.27
N GLY A 391 8.61 15.88 -8.28
CA GLY A 391 8.93 17.26 -7.97
C GLY A 391 7.65 18.06 -7.80
N ASP A 392 7.72 19.37 -8.00
CA ASP A 392 6.53 20.21 -8.04
C ASP A 392 5.71 19.98 -9.32
N GLY A 393 4.40 20.16 -9.18
CA GLY A 393 3.45 20.11 -10.28
C GLY A 393 2.05 20.48 -9.80
N GLY A 394 1.21 20.90 -10.73
CA GLY A 394 -0.20 21.18 -10.49
C GLY A 394 -1.01 21.10 -11.77
N MET A 395 -2.31 21.26 -11.61
CA MET A 395 -3.25 21.26 -12.73
C MET A 395 -4.42 22.17 -12.40
N VAL A 396 -4.90 22.89 -13.39
CA VAL A 396 -6.23 23.52 -13.32
C VAL A 396 -7.18 22.74 -14.21
N VAL A 397 -8.37 22.43 -13.71
CA VAL A 397 -9.45 21.82 -14.49
C VAL A 397 -10.64 22.78 -14.58
N ALA A 398 -11.31 22.79 -15.73
CA ALA A 398 -12.43 23.68 -15.98
C ALA A 398 -13.37 23.11 -17.05
N ASN A 399 -14.62 23.55 -17.02
CA ASN A 399 -15.63 23.23 -18.04
C ASN A 399 -15.90 24.39 -19.01
N ARG A 400 -15.57 25.61 -18.60
CA ARG A 400 -15.72 26.83 -19.39
C ARG A 400 -14.53 27.01 -20.34
N GLU A 401 -14.81 27.06 -21.64
CA GLU A 401 -13.78 27.20 -22.67
C GLU A 401 -13.08 28.55 -22.61
N ASP A 402 -13.83 29.63 -22.35
CA ASP A 402 -13.28 30.98 -22.22
C ASP A 402 -12.28 31.10 -21.06
N LEU A 403 -12.60 30.49 -19.92
CA LEU A 403 -11.74 30.45 -18.75
C LEU A 403 -10.52 29.55 -18.98
N ALA A 404 -10.72 28.35 -19.53
CA ALA A 404 -9.63 27.42 -19.85
C ALA A 404 -8.61 28.03 -20.83
N GLU A 405 -9.10 28.69 -21.87
CA GLU A 405 -8.29 29.40 -22.86
C GLU A 405 -7.49 30.54 -22.23
N ARG A 406 -8.14 31.36 -21.37
CA ARG A 406 -7.44 32.43 -20.64
C ARG A 406 -6.33 31.88 -19.75
N ILE A 407 -6.59 30.81 -19.01
CA ILE A 407 -5.60 30.15 -18.14
C ILE A 407 -4.43 29.58 -18.95
N HIS A 408 -4.70 28.98 -20.11
CA HIS A 408 -3.68 28.47 -21.02
C HIS A 408 -2.75 29.59 -21.53
N ILE A 409 -3.30 30.78 -21.82
CA ILE A 409 -2.51 31.96 -22.18
C ILE A 409 -1.67 32.41 -20.96
N LEU A 410 -2.29 32.54 -19.79
CA LEU A 410 -1.65 33.01 -18.56
C LEU A 410 -0.45 32.16 -18.12
N ARG A 411 -0.51 30.82 -18.24
CA ARG A 411 0.59 29.92 -17.83
C ARG A 411 1.88 30.13 -18.62
N THR A 412 1.78 30.76 -19.79
CA THR A 412 2.86 30.90 -20.77
C THR A 412 3.18 32.37 -21.02
N HIS A 413 3.43 33.12 -19.94
CA HIS A 413 3.72 34.56 -19.96
C HIS A 413 2.63 35.42 -20.63
N GLY A 414 1.41 34.90 -20.73
CA GLY A 414 0.33 35.59 -21.44
C GLY A 414 0.47 35.62 -22.96
N SER A 415 1.28 34.73 -23.54
CA SER A 415 1.61 34.74 -24.97
C SER A 415 0.60 33.97 -25.83
N LYS A 416 -0.02 34.64 -26.82
CA LYS A 416 -0.80 34.03 -27.92
C LYS A 416 -0.94 35.00 -29.11
N PRO A 417 -0.30 34.77 -30.27
CA PRO A 417 0.63 33.68 -30.59
C PRO A 417 2.01 33.87 -29.92
N LYS A 418 2.95 32.95 -30.15
CA LYS A 418 4.31 32.97 -29.59
C LYS A 418 4.99 34.34 -29.80
N TYR A 419 5.57 34.89 -28.73
CA TYR A 419 6.20 36.23 -28.64
C TYR A 419 5.25 37.44 -28.70
N TYR A 420 3.94 37.22 -28.83
CA TYR A 420 2.93 38.27 -28.72
C TYR A 420 2.15 38.06 -27.42
N HIS A 421 2.19 39.04 -26.52
CA HIS A 421 1.63 38.94 -25.18
C HIS A 421 0.28 39.67 -25.12
N LYS A 422 -0.81 38.92 -24.95
CA LYS A 422 -2.19 39.45 -24.93
C LYS A 422 -2.58 39.99 -23.55
N ILE A 423 -2.08 39.34 -22.50
CA ILE A 423 -2.32 39.65 -21.09
C ILE A 423 -1.02 39.42 -20.32
N ILE A 424 -0.91 39.91 -19.08
CA ILE A 424 0.26 39.65 -18.24
C ILE A 424 0.07 38.29 -17.56
N GLY A 425 0.93 37.33 -17.90
CA GLY A 425 0.95 35.99 -17.30
C GLY A 425 2.28 35.66 -16.63
N GLY A 426 2.44 34.41 -16.20
CA GLY A 426 3.66 33.90 -15.56
C GLY A 426 4.28 32.73 -16.29
N ASN A 427 5.42 32.25 -15.80
CA ASN A 427 5.95 30.94 -16.19
C ASN A 427 5.43 29.90 -15.19
N PHE A 428 4.27 29.31 -15.49
CA PHE A 428 3.63 28.35 -14.60
C PHE A 428 3.56 26.98 -15.24
N ARG A 429 4.55 26.56 -16.02
CA ARG A 429 4.43 25.34 -16.86
C ARG A 429 4.72 24.07 -16.04
N LEU A 430 4.03 22.98 -16.38
CA LEU A 430 4.37 21.63 -15.94
C LEU A 430 5.42 21.02 -16.88
N ASP A 431 6.45 20.39 -16.31
CA ASP A 431 7.50 19.71 -17.07
C ASP A 431 7.05 18.35 -17.60
N ALA A 432 7.55 17.95 -18.77
CA ALA A 432 7.23 16.67 -19.40
C ALA A 432 7.67 15.45 -18.56
N ILE A 433 8.76 15.56 -17.80
CA ILE A 433 9.22 14.50 -16.88
C ILE A 433 8.17 14.27 -15.78
N GLN A 434 7.63 15.33 -15.20
CA GLN A 434 6.57 15.21 -14.19
C GLN A 434 5.30 14.66 -14.82
N ALA A 435 4.99 15.08 -16.05
CA ALA A 435 3.80 14.62 -16.75
C ALA A 435 3.78 13.11 -16.99
N VAL A 436 4.91 12.50 -17.41
CA VAL A 436 4.99 11.05 -17.61
C VAL A 436 4.93 10.27 -16.29
N VAL A 437 5.54 10.79 -15.22
CA VAL A 437 5.43 10.18 -13.88
C VAL A 437 3.98 10.17 -13.41
N LEU A 438 3.30 11.31 -13.55
CA LEU A 438 1.89 11.45 -13.16
C LEU A 438 0.98 10.57 -14.01
N ALA A 439 1.22 10.45 -15.32
CA ALA A 439 0.44 9.60 -16.19
C ALA A 439 0.53 8.11 -15.79
N VAL A 440 1.72 7.64 -15.42
CA VAL A 440 1.88 6.28 -14.87
C VAL A 440 1.11 6.13 -13.56
N LYS A 441 1.34 7.04 -12.60
CA LYS A 441 0.74 6.98 -11.26
C LYS A 441 -0.78 7.11 -11.27
N LEU A 442 -1.35 7.86 -12.23
CA LEU A 442 -2.79 8.04 -12.39
C LEU A 442 -3.52 6.70 -12.61
N ARG A 443 -2.88 5.76 -13.32
CA ARG A 443 -3.46 4.42 -13.57
C ARG A 443 -3.67 3.59 -12.30
N HIS A 444 -2.94 3.88 -11.24
CA HIS A 444 -3.00 3.18 -9.95
C HIS A 444 -3.75 3.95 -8.87
N LEU A 445 -4.17 5.19 -9.15
CA LEU A 445 -4.70 6.13 -8.15
C LEU A 445 -5.94 5.58 -7.44
N ASP A 446 -6.84 4.91 -8.17
CA ASP A 446 -8.06 4.34 -7.60
C ASP A 446 -7.75 3.14 -6.68
N ASP A 447 -6.83 2.26 -7.07
CA ASP A 447 -6.40 1.14 -6.22
C ASP A 447 -5.69 1.62 -4.96
N TRP A 448 -4.84 2.64 -5.07
CA TRP A 448 -4.21 3.28 -3.92
C TRP A 448 -5.21 3.98 -3.01
N THR A 449 -6.23 4.61 -3.59
CA THR A 449 -7.34 5.21 -2.84
C THR A 449 -8.09 4.15 -2.04
N LYS A 450 -8.44 3.02 -2.69
CA LYS A 450 -9.10 1.90 -2.03
C LYS A 450 -8.30 1.38 -0.84
N LYS A 451 -6.99 1.17 -1.00
CA LYS A 451 -6.11 0.75 0.10
C LYS A 451 -6.05 1.77 1.24
N ARG A 452 -6.04 3.07 0.94
CA ARG A 452 -6.13 4.12 1.97
C ARG A 452 -7.45 4.06 2.73
N GLN A 453 -8.57 3.80 2.05
CA GLN A 453 -9.88 3.62 2.68
C GLN A 453 -9.91 2.38 3.60
N GLU A 454 -9.42 1.24 3.12
CA GLU A 454 -9.26 0.01 3.92
C GLU A 454 -8.39 0.25 5.17
N ASN A 455 -7.28 0.99 5.02
CA ASN A 455 -6.41 1.35 6.13
C ASN A 455 -7.08 2.30 7.14
N ALA A 456 -7.91 3.23 6.68
CA ALA A 456 -8.68 4.13 7.54
C ALA A 456 -9.76 3.37 8.33
N GLU A 457 -10.44 2.42 7.69
CA GLU A 457 -11.41 1.52 8.35
C GLU A 457 -10.72 0.67 9.43
N ASP A 458 -9.54 0.15 9.14
CA ASP A 458 -8.73 -0.58 10.11
C ASP A 458 -8.34 0.30 11.31
N TYR A 459 -7.91 1.54 11.09
CA TYR A 459 -7.67 2.47 12.20
C TYR A 459 -8.94 2.69 13.03
N ASN A 460 -10.08 2.94 12.39
CA ASN A 460 -11.35 3.15 13.10
C ASN A 460 -11.68 1.95 14.01
N ARG A 461 -11.52 0.73 13.48
CA ARG A 461 -11.71 -0.52 14.24
C ARG A 461 -10.72 -0.63 15.39
N LEU A 462 -9.42 -0.41 15.16
CA LEU A 462 -8.37 -0.50 16.17
C LEU A 462 -8.56 0.52 17.30
N PHE A 463 -8.86 1.78 16.98
CA PHE A 463 -9.14 2.82 17.99
C PHE A 463 -10.37 2.51 18.82
N THR A 464 -11.42 1.96 18.20
CA THR A 464 -12.63 1.52 18.89
C THR A 464 -12.34 0.35 19.83
N GLN A 465 -11.61 -0.67 19.35
CA GLN A 465 -11.19 -1.82 20.16
C GLN A 465 -10.27 -1.43 21.32
N ALA A 466 -9.45 -0.39 21.13
CA ALA A 466 -8.57 0.15 22.17
C ALA A 466 -9.31 0.97 23.23
N GLY A 467 -10.60 1.31 23.02
CA GLY A 467 -11.39 2.16 23.91
C GLY A 467 -11.00 3.64 23.87
N LEU A 468 -10.32 4.09 22.80
CA LEU A 468 -9.82 5.46 22.65
C LEU A 468 -10.80 6.37 21.91
N ALA A 469 -11.60 5.80 21.00
CA ALA A 469 -12.56 6.53 20.18
C ALA A 469 -13.64 7.21 21.03
N ASN A 470 -13.95 8.47 20.69
CA ASN A 470 -14.93 9.32 21.39
C ASN A 470 -14.58 9.64 22.86
N GLY A 471 -13.31 9.49 23.24
CA GLY A 471 -12.80 9.79 24.58
C GLY A 471 -11.57 10.68 24.56
N ALA A 472 -10.38 10.07 24.44
CA ALA A 472 -9.11 10.77 24.30
C ALA A 472 -8.86 11.24 22.86
N VAL A 473 -9.50 10.56 21.90
CA VAL A 473 -9.35 10.81 20.47
C VAL A 473 -10.72 10.84 19.79
N THR A 474 -10.94 11.83 18.92
CA THR A 474 -12.05 11.84 17.95
C THR A 474 -11.50 11.45 16.58
N LEU A 475 -12.18 10.50 15.93
CA LEU A 475 -11.77 9.96 14.63
C LEU A 475 -12.28 10.84 13.47
N PRO A 476 -11.65 10.80 12.28
CA PRO A 476 -12.11 11.57 11.12
C PRO A 476 -13.54 11.19 10.72
N ALA A 477 -14.39 12.19 10.48
CA ALA A 477 -15.74 11.97 9.97
C ALA A 477 -15.74 11.73 8.45
N VAL A 478 -16.57 10.79 7.99
CA VAL A 478 -16.81 10.52 6.56
C VAL A 478 -18.24 10.92 6.24
N LYS A 479 -18.44 12.04 5.54
CA LYS A 479 -19.78 12.55 5.17
C LYS A 479 -20.15 12.30 3.70
N GLN A 480 -19.19 11.92 2.85
CA GLN A 480 -19.32 11.81 1.41
C GLN A 480 -19.17 10.37 0.96
N SER A 481 -19.69 10.07 -0.23
CA SER A 481 -19.61 8.72 -0.82
C SER A 481 -18.17 8.24 -1.04
N ARG A 482 -17.23 9.16 -1.28
CA ARG A 482 -15.83 8.81 -1.56
C ARG A 482 -14.84 9.79 -0.92
N HIS A 483 -14.43 9.47 0.30
CA HIS A 483 -13.28 10.06 0.98
C HIS A 483 -11.98 9.36 0.55
N ILE A 484 -10.97 10.10 0.08
CA ILE A 484 -9.72 9.51 -0.46
C ILE A 484 -8.55 9.48 0.54
N PHE A 485 -8.76 10.05 1.73
CA PHE A 485 -7.84 10.01 2.87
C PHE A 485 -6.42 10.43 2.46
N ASN A 486 -6.30 11.68 1.99
CA ASN A 486 -4.98 12.30 1.87
C ASN A 486 -4.30 12.35 3.23
N GLN A 487 -5.09 12.65 4.26
CA GLN A 487 -4.69 12.53 5.66
C GLN A 487 -5.72 11.71 6.44
N TYR A 488 -5.27 11.01 7.47
CA TYR A 488 -6.10 10.42 8.51
C TYR A 488 -5.85 11.25 9.77
N THR A 489 -6.65 12.30 9.93
CA THR A 489 -6.45 13.33 10.94
C THR A 489 -7.41 13.13 12.10
N ILE A 490 -6.87 12.71 13.23
CA ILE A 490 -7.61 12.62 14.48
C ILE A 490 -7.63 13.97 15.20
N ARG A 491 -8.62 14.20 16.07
CA ARG A 491 -8.54 15.24 17.11
C ARG A 491 -8.08 14.58 18.40
N ALA A 492 -6.97 15.03 18.97
CA ALA A 492 -6.33 14.43 20.13
C ALA A 492 -6.24 15.42 21.29
N LYS A 493 -6.57 14.97 22.51
CA LYS A 493 -6.26 15.73 23.73
C LYS A 493 -4.75 15.71 23.96
N GLN A 494 -4.17 16.80 24.45
CA GLN A 494 -2.71 16.88 24.66
C GLN A 494 -1.94 16.54 23.38
N ARG A 495 -2.41 17.10 22.25
CA ARG A 495 -1.96 16.77 20.89
C ARG A 495 -0.45 16.90 20.75
N ASP A 496 0.13 17.97 21.28
CA ASP A 496 1.55 18.25 21.17
C ASP A 496 2.38 17.23 21.96
N GLU A 497 1.98 16.89 23.19
CA GLU A 497 2.63 15.85 23.99
C GLU A 497 2.51 14.47 23.33
N LEU A 498 1.34 14.15 22.77
CA LEU A 498 1.14 12.91 22.02
C LEU A 498 2.05 12.86 20.79
N MET A 499 2.17 13.95 20.02
CA MET A 499 3.05 14.02 18.85
C MET A 499 4.50 13.76 19.22
N HIS A 500 4.99 14.38 20.30
CA HIS A 500 6.35 14.14 20.81
C HIS A 500 6.53 12.68 21.22
N TYR A 501 5.57 12.13 21.96
CA TYR A 501 5.60 10.73 22.38
C TYR A 501 5.66 9.76 21.19
N LEU A 502 4.88 9.99 20.13
CA LEU A 502 4.89 9.16 18.92
C LEU A 502 6.22 9.27 18.17
N LYS A 503 6.77 10.49 18.05
CA LYS A 503 8.08 10.72 17.41
C LYS A 503 9.21 10.01 18.18
N ASP A 504 9.19 10.04 19.50
CA ASP A 504 10.16 9.31 20.34
C ASP A 504 10.08 7.79 20.12
N ASN A 505 8.87 7.28 19.87
CA ASN A 505 8.61 5.88 19.50
C ASN A 505 8.74 5.61 17.98
N LYS A 506 9.38 6.51 17.22
CA LYS A 506 9.66 6.36 15.77
C LYS A 506 8.41 6.18 14.90
N ILE A 507 7.29 6.76 15.32
CA ILE A 507 6.05 6.85 14.56
C ILE A 507 5.96 8.25 13.95
N GLY A 508 5.89 8.31 12.62
CA GLY A 508 5.65 9.53 11.87
C GLY A 508 4.25 10.06 12.16
N CYS A 509 4.15 11.35 12.42
CA CYS A 509 2.89 12.08 12.60
C CYS A 509 3.16 13.55 12.31
N GLU A 510 2.13 14.27 11.86
CA GLU A 510 2.29 15.68 11.47
C GLU A 510 1.06 16.51 11.86
N ILE A 511 1.28 17.82 11.99
CA ILE A 511 0.22 18.78 12.27
C ILE A 511 -0.08 19.58 10.99
N TYR A 512 -1.31 19.46 10.52
CA TYR A 512 -1.88 20.28 9.44
C TYR A 512 -3.13 20.98 9.97
N TYR A 513 -3.07 22.21 10.47
CA TYR A 513 -1.93 23.12 10.61
C TYR A 513 -1.91 23.71 12.02
N PRO A 514 -0.73 24.06 12.57
CA PRO A 514 -0.62 24.48 13.97
C PRO A 514 -1.12 25.91 14.23
N VAL A 515 -1.25 26.74 13.20
CA VAL A 515 -1.69 28.13 13.31
C VAL A 515 -2.67 28.44 12.16
N PRO A 516 -3.95 28.74 12.47
CA PRO A 516 -4.93 29.17 11.48
C PRO A 516 -4.51 30.46 10.78
N MET A 517 -4.95 30.64 9.54
CA MET A 517 -4.54 31.75 8.69
C MET A 517 -4.83 33.13 9.29
N HIS A 518 -5.97 33.30 9.99
CA HIS A 518 -6.31 34.59 10.60
C HIS A 518 -5.35 35.02 11.73
N LEU A 519 -4.58 34.09 12.29
CA LEU A 519 -3.57 34.34 13.33
C LEU A 519 -2.14 34.38 12.80
N GLN A 520 -1.93 34.14 11.50
CA GLN A 520 -0.62 34.28 10.88
C GLN A 520 -0.22 35.76 10.82
N GLU A 521 1.04 36.07 11.15
CA GLU A 521 1.54 37.45 11.20
C GLU A 521 1.34 38.20 9.87
N CYS A 522 1.54 37.51 8.74
CA CYS A 522 1.36 38.08 7.40
C CYS A 522 -0.09 38.50 7.08
N PHE A 523 -1.07 38.04 7.87
CA PHE A 523 -2.49 38.38 7.75
C PHE A 523 -2.99 39.29 8.88
N ALA A 524 -2.11 39.80 9.75
CA ALA A 524 -2.49 40.69 10.86
C ALA A 524 -3.25 41.95 10.39
N SER A 525 -2.95 42.48 9.20
CA SER A 525 -3.65 43.63 8.62
C SER A 525 -5.10 43.35 8.24
N LEU A 526 -5.54 42.08 8.24
CA LEU A 526 -6.95 41.75 8.01
C LEU A 526 -7.84 42.11 9.21
N GLY A 527 -7.26 42.30 10.41
CA GLY A 527 -7.96 42.76 11.61
C GLY A 527 -8.70 41.66 12.37
N TYR A 528 -8.37 40.39 12.13
CA TYR A 528 -8.92 39.26 12.89
C TYR A 528 -8.12 39.01 14.17
N HIS A 529 -8.76 38.36 15.13
CA HIS A 529 -8.20 38.05 16.46
C HIS A 529 -8.53 36.61 16.88
N LYS A 530 -7.81 36.11 17.90
CA LYS A 530 -8.15 34.82 18.53
C LYS A 530 -9.58 34.91 19.10
N GLY A 531 -10.41 33.91 18.81
CA GLY A 531 -11.82 33.84 19.14
C GLY A 531 -12.77 34.10 17.96
N ASP A 532 -12.29 34.66 16.84
CA ASP A 532 -13.15 34.95 15.67
C ASP A 532 -13.57 33.67 14.93
N PHE A 533 -12.71 32.65 14.94
CA PHE A 533 -12.92 31.36 14.27
C PHE A 533 -12.66 30.19 15.24
N PRO A 534 -13.53 29.98 16.24
CA PRO A 534 -13.30 29.04 17.32
C PRO A 534 -13.11 27.60 16.82
N ASN A 535 -13.79 27.17 15.75
CA ASN A 535 -13.64 25.80 15.26
C ASN A 535 -12.28 25.59 14.58
N ALA A 536 -11.83 26.56 13.78
CA ALA A 536 -10.50 26.55 13.19
C ALA A 536 -9.37 26.60 14.22
N GLU A 537 -9.53 27.43 15.26
CA GLU A 537 -8.58 27.52 16.37
C GLU A 537 -8.49 26.19 17.14
N LEU A 538 -9.63 25.62 17.49
CA LEU A 538 -9.67 24.33 18.17
C LEU A 538 -9.10 23.20 17.28
N ALA A 539 -9.36 23.24 15.96
CA ALA A 539 -8.77 22.28 15.04
C ALA A 539 -7.24 22.39 14.99
N ALA A 540 -6.67 23.59 15.03
CA ALA A 540 -5.22 23.78 15.05
C ALA A 540 -4.58 23.26 16.35
N GLU A 541 -5.28 23.37 17.47
CA GLU A 541 -4.85 22.87 18.78
C GLU A 541 -4.93 21.33 18.85
N GLU A 542 -5.92 20.69 18.20
CA GLU A 542 -6.21 19.27 18.41
C GLU A 542 -5.87 18.33 17.23
N ALA A 543 -5.72 18.84 16.00
CA ALA A 543 -5.55 17.99 14.81
C ALA A 543 -4.17 17.30 14.77
N LEU A 544 -4.15 15.97 14.61
CA LEU A 544 -2.92 15.20 14.40
C LEU A 544 -3.12 14.18 13.28
N SER A 545 -2.33 14.28 12.23
CA SER A 545 -2.37 13.34 11.11
C SER A 545 -1.45 12.16 11.37
N LEU A 546 -2.04 10.96 11.27
CA LEU A 546 -1.36 9.69 11.45
C LEU A 546 -0.93 9.08 10.10
N PRO A 547 0.00 8.11 10.10
CA PRO A 547 0.42 7.42 8.89
C PRO A 547 -0.74 6.79 8.14
N ILE A 548 -1.01 7.25 6.93
CA ILE A 548 -2.03 6.68 6.04
C ILE A 548 -1.48 6.63 4.62
N TYR A 549 -1.12 5.44 4.15
CA TYR A 549 -0.63 5.21 2.79
C TYR A 549 -0.92 3.77 2.37
N PRO A 550 -0.96 3.44 1.07
CA PRO A 550 -1.40 2.13 0.60
C PRO A 550 -0.60 0.94 1.14
N GLU A 551 0.70 1.13 1.36
CA GLU A 551 1.65 0.08 1.75
C GLU A 551 1.81 -0.10 3.27
N ILE A 552 1.11 0.67 4.11
CA ILE A 552 1.21 0.52 5.58
C ILE A 552 0.68 -0.84 6.03
N SER A 553 1.44 -1.56 6.85
CA SER A 553 1.06 -2.90 7.30
C SER A 553 0.11 -2.87 8.49
N SER A 554 -0.63 -3.98 8.72
CA SER A 554 -1.48 -4.14 9.90
C SER A 554 -0.69 -3.99 11.20
N ALA A 555 0.50 -4.58 11.29
CA ALA A 555 1.37 -4.46 12.45
C ALA A 555 1.83 -3.01 12.71
N GLN A 556 2.03 -2.21 11.66
CA GLN A 556 2.35 -0.79 11.80
C GLN A 556 1.14 0.00 12.35
N LYS A 557 -0.06 -0.24 11.82
CA LYS A 557 -1.30 0.39 12.32
C LYS A 557 -1.57 0.02 13.78
N GLU A 558 -1.39 -1.25 14.14
CA GLU A 558 -1.53 -1.74 15.52
C GLU A 558 -0.53 -1.07 16.46
N LEU A 559 0.74 -0.93 16.05
CA LEU A 559 1.75 -0.22 16.85
C LEU A 559 1.35 1.24 17.10
N VAL A 560 0.85 1.94 16.07
CA VAL A 560 0.39 3.34 16.19
C VAL A 560 -0.69 3.44 17.26
N VAL A 561 -1.74 2.63 17.16
CA VAL A 561 -2.86 2.67 18.11
C VAL A 561 -2.43 2.21 19.51
N GLN A 562 -1.60 1.18 19.61
CA GLN A 562 -1.03 0.71 20.88
C GLN A 562 -0.26 1.83 21.57
N LYS A 563 0.60 2.56 20.84
CA LYS A 563 1.38 3.65 21.43
C LYS A 563 0.50 4.82 21.86
N ILE A 564 -0.51 5.18 21.08
CA ILE A 564 -1.49 6.20 21.50
C ILE A 564 -2.21 5.75 22.78
N LYS A 565 -2.57 4.47 22.90
CA LYS A 565 -3.18 3.92 24.12
C LYS A 565 -2.25 4.02 25.32
N GLU A 566 -1.00 3.56 25.18
CA GLU A 566 0.02 3.64 26.22
C GLU A 566 0.32 5.08 26.66
N PHE A 567 0.09 6.09 25.81
CA PHE A 567 0.23 7.49 26.18
C PHE A 567 -0.86 7.95 27.14
N TYR A 568 -2.13 7.60 26.86
CA TYR A 568 -3.28 8.03 27.66
C TYR A 568 -3.55 7.19 28.91
N GLU A 569 -2.91 6.02 29.05
CA GLU A 569 -2.96 5.20 30.26
C GLU A 569 -1.91 5.58 31.33
N ARG A 570 -1.02 6.54 31.00
CA ARG A 570 -0.07 7.14 31.95
C ARG A 570 -0.76 8.20 32.81
#